data_AF-A0A519GM46-F1
#
_entry.id   AF-A0A519GM46-F1
#
_cell.length_a   1.000
_cell.length_b   1.000
_cell.length_c   1.000
_cell.angle_alpha   90.00
_cell.angle_beta   90.00
_cell.angle_gamma   90.00
#
_symmetry.space_group_name_H-M   'P 1'
#
loop_
_entity.id
_entity.type
_entity.pdbx_description
1 polymer ?
#
loop_
_entity_poly.entity_id
_entity_poly.type
_entity_poly.pdbx_seq_one_letter_code
_entity_poly.pdbx_strand_id
1 'polypeptide(L)'
;MPLLVVAPLPPATAGSEYSWAAWTRDGERLRRVGSAVPALLPTSAEVTLCVPGAALSWHQVTLPPGSLGSAVRLRSVLNGLLEDRLLDEPEMLHFALEPGARAGGTVWVAACNRIWLRSVVQALEAAGRRITRIVPEFTPQPADSPPLLIATGTADAGQLTVCDASGVAALPLTSASLALIGGVTDTAVLRAEPGVSAIAESMFGQPVPIVQSEARWLQATRSPWDLAQFDLASTGRARASKKFSAILQTLWLAPRWRAARWGALVLVLAQLIGLNAWAWKATCCWY
;
A
#
# COMPACT_ATOMS: atom_id res chain seq x y z
N MET A 1 15.67 -6.04 4.20
CA MET A 1 14.82 -6.46 5.34
C MET A 1 13.63 -5.53 5.28
N PRO A 2 12.40 -6.01 5.11
CA PRO A 2 11.27 -5.12 5.02
C PRO A 2 11.07 -4.40 6.36
N LEU A 3 11.07 -3.07 6.30
CA LEU A 3 10.69 -2.19 7.41
C LEU A 3 9.30 -1.64 7.11
N LEU A 4 8.38 -1.87 8.04
CA LEU A 4 7.04 -1.31 8.03
C LEU A 4 7.02 -0.10 8.94
N VAL A 5 6.50 1.02 8.45
CA VAL A 5 6.39 2.28 9.19
C VAL A 5 4.96 2.76 9.06
N VAL A 6 4.30 3.08 10.17
CA VAL A 6 2.94 3.64 10.20
C VAL A 6 3.06 5.15 10.39
N ALA A 7 2.35 5.91 9.56
CA ALA A 7 2.34 7.37 9.66
C ALA A 7 1.61 7.83 10.94
N PRO A 8 2.03 8.94 11.57
CA PRO A 8 1.25 9.59 12.62
C PRO A 8 0.00 10.24 12.03
N LEU A 9 -1.07 10.34 12.81
CA LEU A 9 -2.29 11.06 12.40
C LEU A 9 -1.98 12.55 12.10
N PRO A 10 -2.75 13.19 11.21
CA PRO A 10 -2.61 14.62 10.95
C PRO A 10 -2.98 15.46 12.20
N PRO A 11 -2.29 16.58 12.47
CA PRO A 11 -1.12 17.10 11.76
C PRO A 11 0.17 16.38 12.17
N ALA A 12 1.02 16.05 11.18
CA ALA A 12 2.35 15.50 11.42
C ALA A 12 3.38 16.64 11.53
N THR A 13 4.24 16.57 12.54
CA THR A 13 5.34 17.51 12.80
C THR A 13 6.69 16.80 12.75
N ALA A 14 7.79 17.56 12.75
CA ALA A 14 9.13 16.96 12.74
C ALA A 14 9.43 16.08 13.97
N GLY A 15 8.75 16.32 15.09
CA GLY A 15 8.85 15.53 16.33
C GLY A 15 7.83 14.40 16.43
N SER A 16 6.95 14.22 15.43
CA SER A 16 5.96 13.14 15.48
C SER A 16 6.64 11.77 15.44
N GLU A 17 6.22 10.89 16.33
CA GLU A 17 6.69 9.52 16.34
C GLU A 17 5.96 8.67 15.31
N TYR A 18 6.69 7.72 14.76
CA TYR A 18 6.20 6.73 13.81
C TYR A 18 6.30 5.36 14.47
N SER A 19 5.18 4.65 14.52
CA SER A 19 5.20 3.23 14.88
C SER A 19 5.85 2.45 13.75
N TRP A 20 6.71 1.48 14.08
CA TRP A 20 7.42 0.71 13.06
C TRP A 20 7.65 -0.73 13.50
N ALA A 21 7.72 -1.63 12.52
CA ALA A 21 8.01 -3.04 12.71
C ALA A 21 9.01 -3.53 11.67
N ALA A 22 10.12 -4.13 12.13
CA ALA A 22 11.15 -4.72 11.29
C ALA A 22 10.98 -6.24 11.24
N TRP A 23 10.85 -6.77 10.03
CA TRP A 23 10.62 -8.20 9.79
C TRP A 23 11.83 -8.87 9.13
N THR A 24 11.89 -10.19 9.20
CA THR A 24 12.81 -10.98 8.37
C THR A 24 12.54 -10.75 6.88
N ARG A 25 13.51 -11.06 6.01
CA ARG A 25 13.35 -10.89 4.55
C ARG A 25 12.15 -11.67 4.02
N ASP A 26 11.87 -12.82 4.60
CA ASP A 26 10.76 -13.69 4.22
C ASP A 26 9.39 -13.15 4.71
N GLY A 27 9.38 -12.11 5.54
CA GLY A 27 8.16 -11.52 6.08
C GLY A 27 7.43 -12.41 7.08
N GLU A 28 8.10 -13.42 7.64
CA GLU A 28 7.48 -14.39 8.54
C GLU A 28 7.74 -14.13 10.02
N ARG A 29 8.89 -13.54 10.37
CA ARG A 29 9.30 -13.35 11.78
C ARG A 29 9.51 -11.88 12.11
N LEU A 30 8.82 -11.41 13.14
CA LEU A 30 9.03 -10.09 13.73
C LEU A 30 10.39 -10.08 14.44
N ARG A 31 11.22 -9.08 14.14
CA ARG A 31 12.54 -8.93 14.78
C ARG A 31 12.57 -7.85 15.82
N ARG A 32 11.96 -6.71 15.50
CA ARG A 32 11.95 -5.53 16.35
C ARG A 32 10.75 -4.68 16.01
N VAL A 33 10.20 -4.04 17.00
CA VAL A 33 9.10 -3.09 16.89
C VAL A 33 9.40 -1.92 17.82
N GLY A 34 8.84 -0.76 17.52
CA GLY A 34 8.87 0.38 18.42
C GLY A 34 8.15 1.59 17.85
N SER A 35 8.27 2.70 18.56
CA SER A 35 7.87 4.04 18.12
C SER A 35 9.12 4.92 18.09
N ALA A 36 9.32 5.70 17.04
CA ALA A 36 10.48 6.59 16.93
C ALA A 36 10.24 7.72 15.92
N VAL A 37 10.91 8.85 16.11
CA VAL A 37 11.00 9.91 15.09
C VAL A 37 11.77 9.43 13.85
N PRO A 38 11.58 10.03 12.66
CA PRO A 38 12.17 9.56 11.41
C PRO A 38 13.68 9.31 11.44
N ALA A 39 14.44 10.17 12.14
CA ALA A 39 15.90 10.06 12.25
C ALA A 39 16.36 8.81 13.03
N LEU A 40 15.54 8.30 13.95
CA LEU A 40 15.85 7.17 14.82
C LEU A 40 15.24 5.85 14.35
N LEU A 41 14.48 5.86 13.24
CA LEU A 41 13.96 4.63 12.64
C LEU A 41 15.11 3.69 12.24
N PRO A 42 14.94 2.37 12.25
CA PRO A 42 15.96 1.46 11.72
C PRO A 42 16.26 1.73 10.24
N THR A 43 17.51 1.58 9.82
CA THR A 43 17.87 1.69 8.40
C THR A 43 17.42 0.44 7.64
N SER A 44 16.79 0.64 6.49
CA SER A 44 16.36 -0.44 5.61
C SER A 44 16.43 -0.04 4.14
N ALA A 45 16.70 -1.01 3.26
CA ALA A 45 16.62 -0.83 1.81
C ALA A 45 15.18 -0.85 1.27
N GLU A 46 14.23 -1.38 2.04
CA GLU A 46 12.82 -1.52 1.69
C GLU A 46 11.98 -1.02 2.86
N VAL A 47 11.34 0.14 2.66
CA VAL A 47 10.47 0.77 3.67
C VAL A 47 9.07 0.87 3.08
N THR A 48 8.10 0.21 3.71
CA THR A 48 6.68 0.37 3.35
C THR A 48 6.02 1.29 4.34
N LEU A 49 5.47 2.40 3.84
CA LEU A 49 4.68 3.33 4.63
C LEU A 49 3.23 2.86 4.67
N CYS A 50 2.69 2.66 5.87
CA CYS A 50 1.30 2.36 6.13
C CYS A 50 0.59 3.66 6.55
N VAL A 51 -0.49 3.99 5.87
CA VAL A 51 -1.32 5.17 6.14
C VAL A 51 -2.47 4.75 7.05
N PRO A 52 -2.60 5.33 8.27
CA PRO A 52 -3.64 4.94 9.21
C PRO A 52 -5.04 5.07 8.62
N GLY A 53 -5.95 4.18 9.04
CA GLY A 53 -7.35 4.20 8.62
C GLY A 53 -8.03 5.54 8.92
N ALA A 54 -7.77 6.13 10.09
CA ALA A 54 -8.35 7.40 10.51
C ALA A 54 -7.85 8.62 9.69
N ALA A 55 -6.79 8.47 8.89
CA ALA A 55 -6.30 9.51 7.98
C ALA A 55 -6.78 9.34 6.53
N LEU A 56 -7.63 8.32 6.27
CA LEU A 56 -8.12 7.96 4.95
C LEU A 56 -9.65 7.97 4.90
N SER A 57 -10.18 8.42 3.77
CA SER A 57 -11.58 8.26 3.40
C SER A 57 -11.71 7.49 2.09
N TRP A 58 -12.81 6.77 1.93
CA TRP A 58 -13.06 5.87 0.80
C TRP A 58 -14.31 6.33 0.05
N HIS A 59 -14.17 6.50 -1.26
CA HIS A 59 -15.24 7.00 -2.12
C HIS A 59 -15.42 6.09 -3.32
N GLN A 60 -16.66 5.72 -3.59
CA GLN A 60 -17.00 4.95 -4.79
C GLN A 60 -17.49 5.89 -5.89
N VAL A 61 -16.84 5.85 -7.05
CA VAL A 61 -17.16 6.71 -8.20
C VAL A 61 -17.23 5.91 -9.49
N THR A 62 -18.11 6.31 -10.40
CA THR A 62 -18.17 5.74 -11.75
C THR A 62 -17.32 6.59 -12.68
N LEU A 63 -16.21 6.02 -13.18
CA LEU A 63 -15.30 6.75 -14.07
C LEU A 63 -15.87 6.79 -15.49
N PRO A 64 -16.04 7.97 -16.10
CA PRO A 64 -16.41 8.08 -17.51
C PRO A 64 -15.42 7.37 -18.44
N PRO A 65 -15.84 6.94 -19.64
CA PRO A 65 -14.93 6.39 -20.63
C PRO A 65 -13.82 7.40 -20.99
N GLY A 66 -12.59 6.91 -21.15
CA GLY A 66 -11.42 7.74 -21.48
C GLY A 66 -10.81 8.55 -20.33
N SER A 67 -11.33 8.45 -19.11
CA SER A 67 -10.81 9.17 -17.93
C SER A 67 -9.38 8.79 -17.56
N LEU A 68 -9.00 7.53 -17.77
CA LEU A 68 -7.68 6.99 -17.42
C LEU A 68 -6.58 7.32 -18.45
N GLY A 69 -6.89 8.05 -19.52
CA GLY A 69 -5.93 8.33 -20.61
C GLY A 69 -4.83 9.35 -20.24
N SER A 70 -5.04 10.17 -19.21
CA SER A 70 -4.05 11.13 -18.69
C SER A 70 -4.26 11.37 -17.20
N ALA A 71 -3.18 11.47 -16.44
CA ALA A 71 -3.24 11.76 -15.01
C ALA A 71 -3.91 13.11 -14.71
N VAL A 72 -3.69 14.11 -15.57
CA VAL A 72 -4.31 15.45 -15.42
C VAL A 72 -5.81 15.38 -15.66
N ARG A 73 -6.23 14.66 -16.72
CA ARG A 73 -7.64 14.45 -17.04
C ARG A 73 -8.34 13.69 -15.92
N LEU A 74 -7.74 12.60 -15.45
CA LEU A 74 -8.26 11.80 -14.35
C LEU A 74 -8.43 12.66 -13.10
N ARG A 75 -7.44 13.49 -12.78
CA ARG A 75 -7.51 14.39 -11.62
C ARG A 75 -8.66 15.40 -11.75
N SER A 76 -8.84 16.00 -12.92
CA SER A 76 -9.96 16.92 -13.19
C SER A 76 -11.32 16.22 -13.07
N VAL A 77 -11.45 15.00 -13.60
CA VAL A 77 -12.67 14.19 -13.48
C VAL A 77 -12.96 13.83 -12.03
N LEU A 78 -11.96 13.40 -11.26
CA LEU A 78 -12.13 13.08 -9.84
C LEU A 78 -12.53 14.30 -9.02
N ASN A 79 -11.94 15.46 -9.29
CA ASN A 79 -12.32 16.71 -8.61
C ASN A 79 -13.81 17.00 -8.82
N GLY A 80 -14.32 16.94 -10.06
CA GLY A 80 -15.73 17.21 -10.33
C GLY A 80 -16.69 16.13 -9.79
N LEU A 81 -16.28 14.86 -9.76
CA LEU A 81 -17.12 13.77 -9.22
C LEU A 81 -17.21 13.76 -7.69
N LEU A 82 -16.20 14.31 -7.01
CA LEU A 82 -16.08 14.27 -5.56
C LEU A 82 -16.31 15.63 -4.88
N GLU A 83 -16.51 16.71 -5.65
CA GLU A 83 -16.69 18.07 -5.14
C GLU A 83 -17.74 18.16 -4.02
N ASP A 84 -18.93 17.58 -4.23
CA ASP A 84 -20.04 17.62 -3.27
C ASP A 84 -19.96 16.53 -2.18
N ARG A 85 -18.98 15.62 -2.25
CA ARG A 85 -18.87 14.45 -1.36
C ARG A 85 -17.74 14.58 -0.34
N LEU A 86 -16.85 15.54 -0.52
CA LEU A 86 -15.67 15.74 0.31
C LEU A 86 -15.92 16.85 1.34
N LEU A 87 -15.33 16.66 2.52
CA LEU A 87 -15.38 17.67 3.59
C LEU A 87 -14.39 18.82 3.34
N ASP A 88 -13.30 18.54 2.61
CA ASP A 88 -12.25 19.49 2.25
C ASP A 88 -12.26 19.76 0.75
N GLU A 89 -11.62 20.85 0.30
CA GLU A 89 -11.47 21.12 -1.13
C GLU A 89 -10.71 19.99 -1.84
N PRO A 90 -11.20 19.47 -2.99
CA PRO A 90 -10.55 18.38 -3.72
C PRO A 90 -9.08 18.66 -4.09
N GLU A 91 -8.70 19.94 -4.24
CA GLU A 91 -7.32 20.36 -4.51
C GLU A 91 -6.35 20.13 -3.34
N MET A 92 -6.88 20.11 -2.12
CA MET A 92 -6.12 19.88 -0.88
C MET A 92 -5.92 18.39 -0.58
N LEU A 93 -6.61 17.51 -1.31
CA LEU A 93 -6.58 16.07 -1.09
C LEU A 93 -5.68 15.34 -2.08
N HIS A 94 -5.04 14.26 -1.62
CA HIS A 94 -4.41 13.27 -2.47
C HIS A 94 -5.41 12.16 -2.77
N PHE A 95 -5.51 11.74 -4.03
CA PHE A 95 -6.38 10.65 -4.47
C PHE A 95 -5.54 9.45 -4.92
N ALA A 96 -6.00 8.25 -4.61
CA ALA A 96 -5.44 7.01 -5.15
C ALA A 96 -6.57 6.09 -5.62
N LEU A 97 -6.46 5.60 -6.85
CA LEU A 97 -7.43 4.66 -7.43
C LEU A 97 -7.17 3.23 -6.98
N GLU A 98 -8.23 2.44 -7.02
CA GLU A 98 -8.14 1.00 -6.82
C GLU A 98 -7.18 0.31 -7.80
N PRO A 99 -6.51 -0.77 -7.35
CA PRO A 99 -5.64 -1.53 -8.22
C PRO A 99 -6.45 -2.17 -9.35
N GLY A 100 -6.07 -1.88 -10.60
CA GLY A 100 -6.74 -2.43 -11.78
C GLY A 100 -7.98 -1.66 -12.23
N ALA A 101 -8.20 -0.43 -11.74
CA ALA A 101 -9.28 0.45 -12.15
C ALA A 101 -9.47 0.50 -13.68
N ARG A 102 -10.72 0.43 -14.13
CA ARG A 102 -11.10 0.46 -15.55
C ARG A 102 -12.00 1.66 -15.85
N ALA A 103 -11.78 2.30 -16.99
CA ALA A 103 -12.66 3.37 -17.45
C ALA A 103 -14.04 2.79 -17.82
N GLY A 104 -15.11 3.53 -17.54
CA GLY A 104 -16.50 3.07 -17.71
C GLY A 104 -17.03 2.20 -16.58
N GLY A 105 -16.22 1.92 -15.56
CA GLY A 105 -16.60 1.12 -14.39
C GLY A 105 -16.70 1.96 -13.11
N THR A 106 -17.37 1.37 -12.12
CA THR A 106 -17.36 1.87 -10.74
C THR A 106 -16.09 1.42 -10.04
N VAL A 107 -15.36 2.36 -9.45
CA VAL A 107 -14.06 2.13 -8.82
C VAL A 107 -14.00 2.77 -7.44
N TRP A 108 -13.16 2.21 -6.57
CA TRP A 108 -12.80 2.85 -5.30
C TRP A 108 -11.72 3.91 -5.47
N VAL A 109 -11.87 5.00 -4.70
CA VAL A 109 -10.91 6.09 -4.58
C VAL A 109 -10.61 6.32 -3.10
N ALA A 110 -9.34 6.16 -2.72
CA ALA A 110 -8.87 6.57 -1.40
C ALA A 110 -8.48 8.05 -1.43
N ALA A 111 -8.92 8.82 -0.43
CA ALA A 111 -8.63 10.24 -0.30
C ALA A 111 -8.01 10.55 1.09
N CYS A 112 -6.97 11.37 1.11
CA CYS A 112 -6.33 11.87 2.34
C CYS A 112 -5.75 13.26 2.13
N ASN A 113 -5.38 13.96 3.21
CA ASN A 113 -4.79 15.30 3.10
C ASN A 113 -3.43 15.25 2.35
N ARG A 114 -3.32 16.03 1.26
CA ARG A 114 -2.14 16.02 0.35
C ARG A 114 -0.89 16.56 1.03
N ILE A 115 -1.03 17.64 1.80
CA ILE A 115 0.11 18.32 2.44
C ILE A 115 0.68 17.42 3.53
N TRP A 116 -0.19 16.84 4.36
CA TRP A 116 0.20 15.89 5.40
C TRP A 116 0.92 14.66 4.83
N LEU A 117 0.37 14.00 3.81
CA LEU A 117 1.02 12.81 3.25
C LEU A 117 2.39 13.15 2.64
N ARG A 118 2.50 14.30 1.98
CA ARG A 118 3.78 14.80 1.46
C ARG A 118 4.78 15.11 2.56
N SER A 119 4.37 15.75 3.66
CA SER A 119 5.27 16.06 4.77
C SER A 119 5.79 14.79 5.44
N VAL A 120 4.94 13.77 5.61
CA VAL A 120 5.33 12.45 6.11
C VAL A 120 6.37 11.79 5.20
N VAL A 121 6.12 11.76 3.88
CA VAL A 121 7.05 11.19 2.90
C VAL A 121 8.39 11.94 2.91
N GLN A 122 8.36 13.27 2.94
CA GLN A 122 9.55 14.11 2.97
C GLN A 122 10.37 13.93 4.25
N ALA A 123 9.71 13.82 5.41
CA ALA A 123 10.40 13.60 6.69
C ALA A 123 11.16 12.26 6.71
N LEU A 124 10.55 11.21 6.16
CA LEU A 124 11.19 9.90 6.03
C LEU A 124 12.35 9.93 5.01
N GLU A 125 12.16 10.56 3.85
CA GLU A 125 13.20 10.69 2.83
C GLU A 125 14.39 11.55 3.31
N ALA A 126 14.13 12.64 4.05
CA ALA A 126 15.15 13.48 4.68
C ALA A 126 15.98 12.73 5.74
N ALA A 127 15.35 11.79 6.45
CA ALA A 127 16.04 10.87 7.37
C ALA A 127 16.76 9.72 6.63
N GLY A 128 16.76 9.70 5.30
CA GLY A 128 17.36 8.64 4.49
C GLY A 128 16.57 7.34 4.47
N ARG A 129 15.30 7.34 4.92
CA ARG A 129 14.39 6.19 4.86
C ARG A 129 13.64 6.22 3.53
N ARG A 130 14.18 5.51 2.53
CA ARG A 130 13.58 5.45 1.19
C ARG A 130 12.32 4.58 1.19
N ILE A 131 11.16 5.24 1.08
CA ILE A 131 9.87 4.57 0.94
C ILE A 131 9.79 3.87 -0.41
N THR A 132 9.49 2.58 -0.41
CA THR A 132 9.30 1.76 -1.61
C THR A 132 7.83 1.62 -2.01
N ARG A 133 6.93 1.73 -1.05
CA ARG A 133 5.48 1.58 -1.25
C ARG A 133 4.70 2.34 -0.18
N ILE A 134 3.54 2.88 -0.53
CA ILE A 134 2.60 3.48 0.42
C ILE A 134 1.31 2.67 0.37
N VAL A 135 0.87 2.11 1.50
CA VAL A 135 -0.31 1.25 1.59
C VAL A 135 -1.30 1.81 2.60
N PRO A 136 -2.61 1.64 2.39
CA PRO A 136 -3.59 1.92 3.43
C PRO A 136 -3.57 0.82 4.49
N GLU A 137 -3.83 1.19 5.74
CA GLU A 137 -3.93 0.25 6.86
C GLU A 137 -5.14 -0.70 6.75
N PHE A 138 -6.25 -0.17 6.22
CA PHE A 138 -7.50 -0.90 5.99
C PHE A 138 -8.00 -0.62 4.58
N THR A 139 -8.69 -1.58 3.98
CA THR A 139 -9.26 -1.43 2.62
C THR A 139 -10.69 -1.96 2.57
N PRO A 140 -11.55 -1.42 1.69
CA PRO A 140 -12.86 -2.00 1.40
C PRO A 140 -12.70 -3.47 1.01
N GLN A 141 -13.65 -4.31 1.43
CA GLN A 141 -13.66 -5.72 1.08
C GLN A 141 -14.32 -5.91 -0.30
N PRO A 142 -13.90 -6.92 -1.08
CA PRO A 142 -14.66 -7.33 -2.26
C PRO A 142 -16.10 -7.70 -1.90
N ALA A 143 -17.05 -7.49 -2.82
CA ALA A 143 -18.47 -7.74 -2.58
C ALA A 143 -18.80 -9.18 -2.13
N ASP A 144 -18.04 -10.16 -2.62
CA ASP A 144 -18.22 -11.58 -2.31
C ASP A 144 -17.45 -12.05 -1.06
N SER A 145 -16.78 -11.12 -0.35
CA SER A 145 -16.01 -11.43 0.85
C SER A 145 -16.77 -11.03 2.12
N PRO A 146 -16.65 -11.79 3.22
CA PRO A 146 -17.28 -11.41 4.47
C PRO A 146 -16.73 -10.07 4.96
N PRO A 147 -17.56 -9.23 5.61
CA PRO A 147 -17.10 -8.03 6.28
C PRO A 147 -16.00 -8.35 7.30
N LEU A 148 -15.10 -7.41 7.52
CA LEU A 148 -14.02 -7.52 8.48
C LEU A 148 -14.19 -6.43 9.55
N LEU A 149 -14.38 -6.86 10.79
CA LEU A 149 -14.51 -5.97 11.95
C LEU A 149 -13.24 -6.08 12.79
N ILE A 150 -12.55 -4.96 13.00
CA ILE A 150 -11.29 -4.93 13.73
C ILE A 150 -11.37 -3.91 14.85
N ALA A 151 -11.34 -4.39 16.10
CA ALA A 151 -11.19 -3.55 17.28
C ALA A 151 -9.70 -3.25 17.51
N THR A 152 -9.33 -1.97 17.62
CA THR A 152 -7.95 -1.50 17.83
C THR A 152 -7.88 -0.45 18.93
N GLY A 153 -6.68 -0.19 19.44
CA GLY A 153 -6.42 0.87 20.43
C GLY A 153 -6.30 0.37 21.87
N THR A 154 -6.60 1.26 22.81
CA THR A 154 -6.55 1.00 24.26
C THR A 154 -7.96 0.90 24.84
N ALA A 155 -8.09 0.44 26.08
CA ALA A 155 -9.37 0.35 26.76
C ALA A 155 -10.17 1.66 26.76
N ASP A 156 -9.48 2.81 26.92
CA ASP A 156 -10.12 4.13 27.01
C ASP A 156 -10.37 4.78 25.64
N ALA A 157 -9.63 4.37 24.61
CA ALA A 157 -9.65 4.97 23.27
C ALA A 157 -9.86 3.91 22.18
N GLY A 158 -10.67 2.90 22.48
CA GLY A 158 -10.96 1.79 21.57
C GLY A 158 -11.68 2.29 20.32
N GLN A 159 -11.29 1.76 19.17
CA GLN A 159 -11.91 2.02 17.88
C GLN A 159 -12.31 0.70 17.22
N LEU A 160 -13.48 0.68 16.60
CA LEU A 160 -13.98 -0.39 15.78
C LEU A 160 -13.93 0.03 14.30
N THR A 161 -13.06 -0.62 13.54
CA THR A 161 -13.00 -0.43 12.09
C THR A 161 -13.83 -1.49 11.39
N VAL A 162 -14.80 -1.04 10.61
CA VAL A 162 -15.64 -1.86 9.72
C VAL A 162 -15.07 -1.76 8.32
N CYS A 163 -14.77 -2.91 7.70
CA CYS A 163 -14.38 -3.01 6.31
C CYS A 163 -15.35 -3.95 5.60
N ASP A 164 -16.11 -3.45 4.63
CA ASP A 164 -17.06 -4.25 3.86
C ASP A 164 -17.08 -3.81 2.38
N ALA A 165 -18.06 -4.29 1.63
CA ALA A 165 -18.27 -3.93 0.23
C ALA A 165 -18.71 -2.47 0.02
N SER A 166 -19.20 -1.80 1.06
CA SER A 166 -19.65 -0.41 1.08
C SER A 166 -18.57 0.58 1.49
N GLY A 167 -17.43 0.10 2.00
CA GLY A 167 -16.26 0.92 2.26
C GLY A 167 -15.50 0.54 3.53
N VAL A 168 -14.86 1.54 4.13
CA VAL A 168 -14.22 1.43 5.44
C VAL A 168 -14.70 2.57 6.33
N ALA A 169 -15.17 2.24 7.53
CA ALA A 169 -15.58 3.20 8.55
C ALA A 169 -14.89 2.88 9.88
N ALA A 170 -14.43 3.90 10.59
CA ALA A 170 -13.93 3.79 11.95
C ALA A 170 -14.91 4.44 12.91
N LEU A 171 -15.32 3.71 13.94
CA LEU A 171 -16.29 4.14 14.94
C LEU A 171 -15.71 3.93 16.34
N PRO A 172 -16.04 4.75 17.34
CA PRO A 172 -15.66 4.48 18.72
C PRO A 172 -16.14 3.09 19.14
N LEU A 173 -15.31 2.33 19.86
CA LEU A 173 -15.64 0.97 20.30
C LEU A 173 -16.65 1.02 21.45
N THR A 174 -17.93 1.22 21.10
CA THR A 174 -19.05 1.40 22.03
C THR A 174 -20.28 0.61 21.59
N SER A 175 -21.22 0.38 22.51
CA SER A 175 -22.50 -0.27 22.21
C SER A 175 -23.34 0.50 21.18
N ALA A 176 -23.29 1.84 21.20
CA ALA A 176 -23.98 2.67 20.22
C ALA A 176 -23.42 2.44 18.81
N SER A 177 -22.10 2.38 18.66
CA SER A 177 -21.45 2.07 17.38
C SER A 177 -21.81 0.66 16.89
N LEU A 178 -21.91 -0.31 17.79
CA LEU A 178 -22.33 -1.66 17.43
C LEU A 178 -23.79 -1.70 16.94
N ALA A 179 -24.69 -0.96 17.58
CA ALA A 179 -26.06 -0.85 17.13
C ALA A 179 -26.17 -0.25 15.71
N LEU A 180 -25.29 0.70 15.36
CA LEU A 180 -25.23 1.28 14.01
C LEU A 180 -24.80 0.26 12.93
N ILE A 181 -24.04 -0.77 13.31
CA ILE A 181 -23.48 -1.76 12.37
C ILE A 181 -24.11 -3.15 12.51
N GLY A 182 -25.20 -3.28 13.28
CA GLY A 182 -25.75 -4.57 13.71
C GLY A 182 -26.16 -5.54 12.59
N GLY A 183 -26.33 -5.07 11.35
CA GLY A 183 -26.56 -5.96 10.20
C GLY A 183 -25.29 -6.63 9.65
N VAL A 184 -24.11 -6.09 9.98
CA VAL A 184 -22.80 -6.52 9.46
C VAL A 184 -22.19 -7.61 10.35
N THR A 185 -22.55 -7.66 11.63
CA THR A 185 -21.90 -8.51 12.64
C THR A 185 -22.11 -10.01 12.43
N ASP A 186 -23.24 -10.43 11.85
CA ASP A 186 -23.62 -11.85 11.76
C ASP A 186 -22.73 -12.66 10.81
N THR A 187 -22.16 -12.01 9.80
CA THR A 187 -21.28 -12.64 8.78
C THR A 187 -19.85 -12.14 8.85
N ALA A 188 -19.55 -11.24 9.80
CA ALA A 188 -18.26 -10.59 9.89
C ALA A 188 -17.18 -11.49 10.49
N VAL A 189 -15.98 -11.36 9.95
CA VAL A 189 -14.76 -11.84 10.61
C VAL A 189 -14.36 -10.82 11.67
N LEU A 190 -14.49 -11.20 12.94
CA LEU A 190 -14.09 -10.37 14.08
C LEU A 190 -12.61 -10.55 14.41
N ARG A 191 -11.90 -9.44 14.68
CA ARG A 191 -10.56 -9.44 15.28
C ARG A 191 -10.42 -8.30 16.27
N ALA A 192 -9.57 -8.49 17.27
CA ALA A 192 -9.26 -7.45 18.25
C ALA A 192 -7.76 -7.38 18.55
N GLU A 193 -7.25 -6.18 18.79
CA GLU A 193 -5.93 -6.00 19.38
C GLU A 193 -5.97 -6.33 20.89
N PRO A 194 -4.83 -6.73 21.50
CA PRO A 194 -4.80 -7.14 22.90
C PRO A 194 -5.33 -6.08 23.89
N GLY A 195 -5.16 -4.79 23.57
CA GLY A 195 -5.58 -3.68 24.43
C GLY A 195 -7.11 -3.51 24.54
N VAL A 196 -7.87 -4.07 23.62
CA VAL A 196 -9.34 -3.93 23.54
C VAL A 196 -10.07 -5.26 23.44
N SER A 197 -9.37 -6.39 23.52
CA SER A 197 -9.98 -7.72 23.34
C SER A 197 -11.08 -7.99 24.36
N ALA A 198 -10.87 -7.69 25.64
CA ALA A 198 -11.87 -7.91 26.69
C ALA A 198 -13.15 -7.07 26.46
N ILE A 199 -13.00 -5.81 26.03
CA ILE A 199 -14.13 -4.94 25.72
C ILE A 199 -14.85 -5.46 24.49
N ALA A 200 -14.12 -5.83 23.43
CA ALA A 200 -14.70 -6.39 22.21
C ALA A 200 -15.50 -7.67 22.52
N GLU A 201 -14.94 -8.62 23.27
CA GLU A 201 -15.63 -9.86 23.66
C GLU A 201 -16.91 -9.59 24.45
N SER A 202 -16.85 -8.66 25.42
CA SER A 202 -18.03 -8.29 26.20
C SER A 202 -19.16 -7.73 25.35
N MET A 203 -18.84 -6.97 24.29
CA MET A 203 -19.85 -6.35 23.45
C MET A 203 -20.35 -7.25 22.33
N PHE A 204 -19.49 -8.09 21.75
CA PHE A 204 -19.88 -9.06 20.73
C PHE A 204 -20.51 -10.32 21.33
N GLY A 205 -20.43 -10.51 22.65
CA GLY A 205 -21.00 -11.67 23.35
C GLY A 205 -20.32 -13.00 23.00
N GLN A 206 -19.13 -12.95 22.42
CA GLN A 206 -18.37 -14.12 21.98
C GLN A 206 -16.86 -13.85 22.04
N PRO A 207 -16.02 -14.90 22.16
CA PRO A 207 -14.57 -14.74 22.09
C PRO A 207 -14.12 -14.14 20.75
N VAL A 208 -13.17 -13.19 20.79
CA VAL A 208 -12.69 -12.48 19.60
C VAL A 208 -11.23 -12.83 19.35
N PRO A 209 -10.87 -13.36 18.16
CA PRO A 209 -9.48 -13.67 17.83
C PRO A 209 -8.54 -12.47 17.97
N ILE A 210 -7.52 -12.61 18.81
CA ILE A 210 -6.53 -11.57 19.05
C ILE A 210 -5.55 -11.48 17.86
N VAL A 211 -5.29 -10.26 17.38
CA VAL A 211 -4.28 -9.95 16.38
C VAL A 211 -3.33 -8.88 16.90
N GLN A 212 -2.03 -9.11 16.78
CA GLN A 212 -1.01 -8.11 17.15
C GLN A 212 -0.97 -6.97 16.12
N SER A 213 -0.73 -5.73 16.56
CA SER A 213 -0.70 -4.57 15.68
C SER A 213 0.30 -4.71 14.53
N GLU A 214 1.47 -5.29 14.80
CA GLU A 214 2.52 -5.47 13.78
C GLU A 214 2.11 -6.49 12.73
N ALA A 215 1.43 -7.57 13.14
CA ALA A 215 0.92 -8.59 12.22
C ALA A 215 -0.16 -8.01 11.32
N ARG A 216 -1.00 -7.12 11.85
CA ARG A 216 -2.01 -6.36 11.10
C ARG A 216 -1.36 -5.41 10.08
N TRP A 217 -0.31 -4.67 10.48
CA TRP A 217 0.44 -3.84 9.53
C TRP A 217 1.11 -4.66 8.43
N LEU A 218 1.66 -5.82 8.77
CA LEU A 218 2.20 -6.76 7.78
C LEU A 218 1.11 -7.23 6.81
N GLN A 219 -0.09 -7.55 7.30
CA GLN A 219 -1.23 -7.89 6.44
C GLN A 219 -1.60 -6.74 5.49
N ALA A 220 -1.59 -5.48 5.96
CA ALA A 220 -1.84 -4.31 5.12
C ALA A 220 -0.88 -4.22 3.93
N THR A 221 0.40 -4.64 4.10
CA THR A 221 1.36 -4.67 2.98
C THR A 221 1.06 -5.69 1.90
N ARG A 222 0.25 -6.71 2.20
CA ARG A 222 -0.19 -7.72 1.25
C ARG A 222 -1.35 -7.23 0.39
N SER A 223 -1.99 -6.13 0.78
CA SER A 223 -3.03 -5.48 -0.03
C SER A 223 -2.47 -5.09 -1.40
N PRO A 224 -3.22 -5.23 -2.50
CA PRO A 224 -2.81 -4.76 -3.82
C PRO A 224 -2.80 -3.23 -3.95
N TRP A 225 -3.36 -2.49 -2.99
CA TRP A 225 -3.43 -1.03 -2.99
C TRP A 225 -2.06 -0.34 -2.88
N ASP A 226 -1.81 0.63 -3.75
CA ASP A 226 -0.64 1.51 -3.66
C ASP A 226 -1.10 2.97 -3.77
N LEU A 227 -0.90 3.72 -2.69
CA LEU A 227 -1.29 5.13 -2.59
C LEU A 227 -0.28 6.06 -3.27
N ALA A 228 0.89 5.56 -3.68
CA ALA A 228 1.91 6.33 -4.38
C ALA A 228 1.55 6.60 -5.87
N GLN A 229 0.43 7.28 -6.08
CA GLN A 229 -0.08 7.68 -7.41
C GLN A 229 0.07 9.20 -7.63
N PHE A 230 -0.20 9.67 -8.84
CA PHE A 230 -0.16 11.09 -9.22
C PHE A 230 1.10 11.84 -8.74
N ASP A 231 0.94 12.84 -7.88
CA ASP A 231 2.02 13.69 -7.36
C ASP A 231 3.11 12.87 -6.64
N LEU A 232 2.71 11.78 -5.98
CA LEU A 232 3.61 10.88 -5.26
C LEU A 232 4.25 9.81 -6.17
N ALA A 233 3.81 9.70 -7.42
CA ALA A 233 4.43 8.80 -8.40
C ALA A 233 5.79 9.35 -8.90
N SER A 234 6.00 10.67 -8.82
CA SER A 234 7.23 11.35 -9.28
C SER A 234 8.45 10.97 -8.43
N THR A 235 8.29 10.89 -7.11
CA THR A 235 9.29 10.34 -6.18
C THR A 235 9.47 8.83 -6.39
N GLY A 236 8.50 8.16 -7.04
CA GLY A 236 8.46 6.75 -7.41
C GLY A 236 9.16 6.34 -8.71
N ARG A 237 9.55 7.26 -9.61
CA ARG A 237 10.19 6.88 -10.89
C ARG A 237 11.59 6.28 -10.72
N ALA A 238 12.27 6.52 -9.60
CA ALA A 238 13.47 5.78 -9.20
C ALA A 238 13.17 4.39 -8.58
N ARG A 239 11.89 4.02 -8.41
CA ARG A 239 11.41 2.86 -7.62
C ARG A 239 10.80 1.74 -8.47
N ALA A 240 10.40 2.00 -9.72
CA ALA A 240 9.90 0.96 -10.65
C ALA A 240 10.99 0.05 -11.24
N SER A 241 12.24 0.54 -11.31
CA SER A 241 13.38 -0.21 -11.89
C SER A 241 13.73 -1.49 -11.10
N LYS A 242 13.35 -1.58 -9.81
CA LYS A 242 13.62 -2.77 -8.98
C LYS A 242 12.56 -3.87 -9.06
N LYS A 243 11.30 -3.57 -9.43
CA LYS A 243 10.29 -4.62 -9.66
C LYS A 243 10.64 -5.44 -10.91
N PHE A 244 11.20 -4.78 -11.93
CA PHE A 244 11.74 -5.47 -13.10
C PHE A 244 12.95 -6.34 -12.75
N SER A 245 13.88 -5.86 -11.91
CA SER A 245 15.05 -6.66 -11.50
C SER A 245 14.68 -7.85 -10.61
N ALA A 246 13.68 -7.71 -9.74
CA ALA A 246 13.21 -8.80 -8.87
C ALA A 246 12.49 -9.89 -9.67
N ILE A 247 11.60 -9.52 -10.61
CA ILE A 247 10.93 -10.48 -11.51
C ILE A 247 11.96 -11.16 -12.42
N LEU A 248 12.92 -10.39 -12.96
CA LEU A 248 14.00 -10.92 -13.80
C LEU A 248 14.94 -11.82 -12.99
N GLN A 249 15.21 -11.52 -11.71
CA GLN A 249 15.98 -12.39 -10.82
C GLN A 249 15.22 -13.67 -10.46
N THR A 250 13.92 -13.61 -10.15
CA THR A 250 13.12 -14.82 -9.93
C THR A 250 12.98 -15.69 -11.18
N LEU A 251 12.95 -15.08 -12.37
CA LEU A 251 13.00 -15.82 -13.64
C LEU A 251 14.40 -16.39 -13.92
N TRP A 252 15.47 -15.69 -13.51
CA TRP A 252 16.86 -16.14 -13.68
C TRP A 252 17.27 -17.28 -12.74
N LEU A 253 16.70 -17.34 -11.54
CA LEU A 253 16.97 -18.35 -10.51
C LEU A 253 16.06 -19.59 -10.61
N ALA A 254 15.07 -19.60 -11.51
CA ALA A 254 14.21 -20.77 -11.74
C ALA A 254 15.00 -21.92 -12.42
N PRO A 255 15.16 -23.11 -11.78
CA PRO A 255 15.99 -24.22 -12.30
C PRO A 255 15.57 -24.78 -13.66
N ARG A 256 14.33 -24.50 -14.08
CA ARG A 256 13.71 -25.01 -15.32
C ARG A 256 14.15 -24.27 -16.61
N TRP A 257 14.82 -23.11 -16.49
CA TRP A 257 15.21 -22.27 -17.65
C TRP A 257 16.66 -22.49 -18.12
N ARG A 258 17.35 -23.52 -17.63
CA ARG A 258 18.77 -23.80 -17.98
C ARG A 258 18.98 -23.96 -19.49
N ALA A 259 18.06 -24.61 -20.21
CA ALA A 259 18.16 -24.79 -21.66
C ALA A 259 18.00 -23.45 -22.42
N ALA A 260 17.07 -22.60 -22.00
CA ALA A 260 16.86 -21.28 -22.59
C ALA A 260 18.07 -20.35 -22.40
N ARG A 261 18.80 -20.48 -21.27
CA ARG A 261 20.05 -19.73 -21.02
C ARG A 261 21.16 -20.09 -22.01
N TRP A 262 21.34 -21.38 -22.29
CA TRP A 262 22.32 -21.83 -23.29
C TRP A 262 21.89 -21.45 -24.70
N GLY A 263 20.60 -21.54 -25.02
CA GLY A 263 20.07 -21.09 -26.32
C GLY A 263 20.36 -19.61 -26.59
N ALA A 264 20.06 -18.74 -25.63
CA ALA A 264 20.34 -17.30 -25.76
C ALA A 264 21.85 -16.99 -25.84
N LEU A 265 22.67 -17.67 -25.04
CA LEU A 265 24.12 -17.48 -25.05
C LEU A 265 24.76 -17.94 -26.36
N VAL A 266 24.31 -19.07 -26.92
CA VAL A 266 24.73 -19.55 -28.25
C VAL A 266 24.34 -18.55 -29.33
N LEU A 267 23.13 -18.00 -29.28
CA LEU A 267 22.64 -17.03 -30.28
C LEU A 267 23.44 -15.71 -30.24
N VAL A 268 23.79 -15.24 -29.04
CA VAL A 268 24.64 -14.05 -28.86
C VAL A 268 26.07 -14.31 -29.34
N LEU A 269 26.64 -15.48 -29.03
CA LEU A 269 27.95 -15.88 -29.57
C LEU A 269 27.92 -16.01 -31.09
N ALA A 270 26.87 -16.58 -31.67
CA ALA A 270 26.71 -16.66 -33.13
C ALA A 270 26.61 -15.27 -33.77
N GLN A 271 25.90 -14.33 -33.15
CA GLN A 271 25.82 -12.94 -33.61
C GLN A 271 27.17 -12.22 -33.49
N LEU A 272 27.90 -12.40 -32.39
CA LEU A 272 29.23 -11.82 -32.21
C LEU A 272 30.27 -12.38 -33.20
N ILE A 273 30.22 -13.69 -33.48
CA ILE A 273 31.09 -14.33 -34.47
C ILE A 273 30.69 -13.91 -35.89
N GLY A 274 29.38 -13.79 -36.17
CA GLY A 274 28.87 -13.29 -37.45
C GLY A 274 29.28 -11.84 -37.73
N LEU A 275 29.25 -10.98 -36.70
CA LEU A 275 29.70 -9.58 -36.80
C LEU A 275 31.23 -9.47 -36.92
N ASN A 276 32.01 -10.30 -36.22
CA ASN A 276 33.48 -10.32 -36.36
C ASN A 276 33.94 -10.91 -37.70
N ALA A 277 33.25 -11.92 -38.24
CA ALA A 277 33.56 -12.46 -39.56
C ALA A 277 33.31 -11.45 -40.68
N TRP A 278 32.36 -10.52 -40.49
CA TRP A 278 32.10 -9.43 -41.43
C TRP A 278 33.16 -8.32 -41.36
N ALA A 279 33.77 -8.10 -40.18
CA ALA A 279 34.89 -7.17 -40.02
C ALA A 279 36.16 -7.63 -40.75
N TRP A 280 36.40 -8.95 -40.89
CA TRP A 280 37.56 -9.46 -41.64
C TRP A 280 37.39 -9.42 -43.17
N LYS A 281 36.15 -9.46 -43.68
CA LYS A 281 35.90 -9.27 -45.13
C LYS A 281 36.09 -7.83 -45.59
N ALA A 282 35.97 -6.84 -44.70
CA ALA A 282 36.20 -5.43 -45.04
C ALA A 282 37.70 -5.07 -45.17
N THR A 283 38.61 -5.84 -44.56
CA THR A 283 40.06 -5.55 -44.58
C THR A 283 40.79 -6.16 -45.78
N CYS A 284 40.26 -7.21 -46.42
CA CYS A 284 40.88 -7.84 -47.60
C CYS A 284 40.50 -7.22 -48.95
N CYS A 285 39.71 -6.14 -48.99
CA CYS A 285 39.40 -5.41 -50.24
C CYS A 285 40.28 -4.16 -50.47
N TRP A 286 41.35 -3.97 -49.68
CA TRP A 286 42.26 -2.83 -49.81
C TRP A 286 43.74 -3.23 -49.89
N TYR A 287 44.06 -4.32 -50.60
CA TYR A 287 45.39 -4.51 -51.18
C TYR A 287 45.28 -5.19 -52.55
#